data_AF-A0A3N4K2G4-F1
#
_entry.id   AF-A0A3N4K2G4-F1
#
_cell.length_a   1.000
_cell.length_b   1.000
_cell.length_c   1.000
_cell.angle_alpha   90.00
_cell.angle_beta   90.00
_cell.angle_gamma   90.00
#
_symmetry.space_group_name_H-M   'P 1'
#
loop_
_entity.id
_entity.type
_entity.pdbx_description
1 polymer ?
#
loop_
_entity_poly.entity_id
_entity_poly.type
_entity_poly.pdbx_seq_one_letter_code
_entity_poly.pdbx_strand_id
1 'polypeptide(L)'
;MKKQPIPKILYKSIFPAPGPKDPVTFDQFVSEVLDLEIRAEIAEWYNCHTNEELEEVYPGWDYADRTVRMRLSRYKGHSKLFKAFDKLGLSAHEINSVVTWHGTRSELEDWEAESGSVRGRDPSVSDDDDDEDYHYGEVMDSNEEEDDDDDDEEEEEEEENNRDAGVVAAIGDLATQADVDNTDHHALPGFPVNYGNRVPMMRNGFH
;
A
#
# COMPACT_ATOMS: atom_id res chain seq x y z
N MET A 1 -21.67 20.12 -21.17
CA MET A 1 -21.25 19.95 -19.75
C MET A 1 -19.81 19.45 -19.78
N LYS A 2 -18.87 20.12 -19.12
CA LYS A 2 -17.48 19.62 -19.05
C LYS A 2 -17.49 18.38 -18.16
N LYS A 3 -17.22 17.20 -18.72
CA LYS A 3 -17.02 15.97 -17.93
C LYS A 3 -15.92 16.28 -16.91
N GLN A 4 -16.20 16.06 -15.62
CA GLN A 4 -15.16 16.22 -14.60
C GLN A 4 -14.08 15.16 -14.86
N PRO A 5 -12.79 15.47 -14.68
CA PRO A 5 -11.73 14.50 -14.89
C PRO A 5 -11.86 13.37 -13.86
N ILE A 6 -11.70 12.12 -14.32
CA ILE A 6 -11.90 10.90 -13.52
C ILE A 6 -11.09 10.91 -12.21
N PRO A 7 -9.80 11.33 -12.19
CA PRO A 7 -9.01 11.40 -10.95
C PRO A 7 -9.65 12.28 -9.86
N LYS A 8 -10.31 13.39 -10.24
CA LYS A 8 -10.98 14.27 -9.28
C LYS A 8 -12.26 13.66 -8.70
N ILE A 9 -12.98 12.86 -9.50
CA ILE A 9 -14.17 12.14 -9.04
C ILE A 9 -13.74 11.01 -8.10
N LEU A 10 -12.68 10.28 -8.47
CA LEU A 10 -12.10 9.23 -7.64
C LEU A 10 -11.64 9.73 -6.29
N TYR A 11 -10.85 10.79 -6.27
CA TYR A 11 -10.37 11.38 -5.02
C TYR A 11 -11.52 11.76 -4.07
N LYS A 12 -12.59 12.37 -4.58
CA LYS A 12 -13.78 12.69 -3.76
C LYS A 12 -14.54 11.45 -3.27
N SER A 13 -14.51 10.35 -4.02
CA SER A 13 -15.12 9.09 -3.64
C SER A 13 -14.33 8.40 -2.52
N ILE A 14 -12.99 8.45 -2.61
CA ILE A 14 -12.06 7.84 -1.64
C ILE A 14 -12.01 8.65 -0.34
N PHE A 15 -11.93 9.98 -0.45
CA PHE A 15 -11.83 10.92 0.67
C PHE A 15 -13.01 11.89 0.68
N PRO A 16 -14.21 11.44 1.11
CA PRO A 16 -15.39 12.32 1.19
C PRO A 16 -15.23 13.43 2.24
N ALA A 17 -14.43 13.19 3.27
CA ALA A 17 -14.07 14.14 4.32
C ALA A 17 -12.56 14.00 4.63
N PRO A 18 -11.68 14.66 3.84
CA PRO A 18 -10.23 14.53 4.02
C PRO A 18 -9.79 15.14 5.36
N GLY A 19 -9.07 14.36 6.15
CA GLY A 19 -8.44 14.80 7.38
C GLY A 19 -7.10 15.51 7.12
N PRO A 20 -6.48 16.10 8.17
CA PRO A 20 -5.22 16.83 8.04
C PRO A 20 -4.00 15.95 7.73
N LYS A 21 -4.13 14.61 7.86
CA LYS A 21 -3.08 13.62 7.54
C LYS A 21 -3.35 12.92 6.21
N ASP A 22 -4.48 13.18 5.57
CA ASP A 22 -4.82 12.55 4.31
C ASP A 22 -4.18 13.32 3.14
N PRO A 23 -3.85 12.64 2.03
CA PRO A 23 -3.34 13.29 0.82
C PRO A 23 -4.31 14.36 0.33
N VAL A 24 -3.82 15.49 -0.20
CA VAL A 24 -4.66 16.62 -0.64
C VAL A 24 -5.18 16.42 -2.07
N THR A 25 -4.48 15.63 -2.87
CA THR A 25 -4.80 15.36 -4.27
C THR A 25 -4.75 13.87 -4.58
N PHE A 26 -5.35 13.46 -5.71
CA PHE A 26 -5.24 12.09 -6.20
C PHE A 26 -3.77 11.72 -6.47
N ASP A 27 -3.01 12.61 -7.09
CA ASP A 27 -1.60 12.36 -7.41
C ASP A 27 -0.74 12.14 -6.15
N GLN A 28 -1.01 12.90 -5.06
CA GLN A 28 -0.35 12.66 -3.77
C GLN A 28 -0.75 11.31 -3.16
N PHE A 29 -2.02 10.91 -3.27
CA PHE A 29 -2.47 9.60 -2.83
C PHE A 29 -1.76 8.48 -3.61
N VAL A 30 -1.54 8.66 -4.91
CA VAL A 30 -0.77 7.73 -5.72
C VAL A 30 0.67 7.67 -5.21
N SER A 31 1.40 8.80 -5.15
CA SER A 31 2.83 8.80 -4.84
C SER A 31 3.17 8.44 -3.38
N GLU A 32 2.34 8.84 -2.42
CA GLU A 32 2.64 8.66 -0.99
C GLU A 32 2.05 7.37 -0.41
N VAL A 33 1.06 6.76 -1.08
CA VAL A 33 0.38 5.58 -0.58
C VAL A 33 0.45 4.43 -1.57
N LEU A 34 -0.15 4.59 -2.76
CA LEU A 34 -0.28 3.48 -3.71
C LEU A 34 1.08 3.00 -4.22
N ASP A 35 1.99 3.92 -4.56
CA ASP A 35 3.30 3.60 -5.09
C ASP A 35 4.17 2.85 -4.07
N LEU A 36 4.08 3.23 -2.80
CA LEU A 36 4.78 2.52 -1.73
C LEU A 36 4.21 1.11 -1.51
N GLU A 37 2.88 0.97 -1.57
CA GLU A 37 2.20 -0.32 -1.45
C GLU A 37 2.55 -1.25 -2.61
N ILE A 38 2.54 -0.75 -3.85
CA ILE A 38 2.82 -1.57 -5.03
C ILE A 38 4.29 -1.99 -5.09
N ARG A 39 5.22 -1.07 -4.77
CA ARG A 39 6.66 -1.36 -4.69
C ARG A 39 6.96 -2.42 -3.64
N ALA A 40 6.26 -2.40 -2.51
CA ALA A 40 6.37 -3.44 -1.48
C ALA A 40 5.85 -4.80 -1.99
N GLU A 41 4.72 -4.84 -2.70
CA GLU A 41 4.20 -6.08 -3.30
C GLU A 41 5.17 -6.66 -4.32
N ILE A 42 5.68 -5.84 -5.25
CA ILE A 42 6.58 -6.29 -6.32
C ILE A 42 7.88 -6.83 -5.71
N ALA A 43 8.42 -6.15 -4.68
CA ALA A 43 9.60 -6.62 -3.98
C ALA A 43 9.39 -7.99 -3.31
N GLU A 44 8.24 -8.20 -2.66
CA GLU A 44 7.89 -9.48 -2.04
C GLU A 44 7.63 -10.58 -3.10
N TRP A 45 6.92 -10.24 -4.18
CA TRP A 45 6.50 -11.19 -5.20
C TRP A 45 7.64 -11.68 -6.09
N TYR A 46 8.50 -10.76 -6.54
CA TYR A 46 9.66 -11.08 -7.38
C TYR A 46 10.95 -11.29 -6.56
N ASN A 47 10.85 -11.23 -5.23
CA ASN A 47 11.97 -11.39 -4.31
C ASN A 47 13.12 -10.42 -4.66
N CYS A 48 12.79 -9.15 -4.90
CA CYS A 48 13.76 -8.08 -5.14
C CYS A 48 14.37 -7.63 -3.80
N HIS A 49 15.69 -7.52 -3.73
CA HIS A 49 16.40 -7.13 -2.50
C HIS A 49 16.88 -5.68 -2.55
N THR A 50 16.93 -5.11 -3.75
CA THR A 50 17.41 -3.75 -3.99
C THR A 50 16.36 -2.91 -4.73
N ASN A 51 16.45 -1.59 -4.59
CA ASN A 51 15.62 -0.68 -5.39
C ASN A 51 15.97 -0.77 -6.88
N GLU A 52 17.23 -1.02 -7.24
CA GLU A 52 17.64 -1.13 -8.65
C GLU A 52 16.95 -2.31 -9.34
N GLU A 53 16.91 -3.48 -8.70
CA GLU A 53 16.17 -4.64 -9.20
C GLU A 53 14.68 -4.36 -9.34
N LEU A 54 14.10 -3.59 -8.42
CA LEU A 54 12.69 -3.25 -8.44
C LEU A 54 12.31 -2.38 -9.65
N GLU A 55 13.11 -1.36 -9.96
CA GLU A 55 12.86 -0.46 -11.10
C GLU A 55 13.05 -1.16 -12.46
N GLU A 56 13.69 -2.33 -12.48
CA GLU A 56 13.83 -3.17 -13.68
C GLU A 56 12.66 -4.14 -13.89
N VAL A 57 11.75 -4.23 -12.92
CA VAL A 57 10.59 -5.13 -12.93
C VAL A 57 9.32 -4.37 -13.33
N TYR A 58 8.76 -4.75 -14.47
CA TYR A 58 7.54 -4.17 -15.03
C TYR A 58 6.48 -5.27 -15.11
N PRO A 59 5.76 -5.56 -14.02
CA PRO A 59 4.79 -6.66 -13.98
C PRO A 59 3.57 -6.41 -14.87
N GLY A 60 3.27 -5.15 -15.21
CA GLY A 60 2.18 -4.79 -16.11
C GLY A 60 0.81 -5.13 -15.55
N TRP A 61 0.61 -4.98 -14.23
CA TRP A 61 -0.62 -5.38 -13.57
C TRP A 61 -1.82 -4.58 -14.07
N ASP A 62 -2.87 -5.29 -14.46
CA ASP A 62 -4.13 -4.72 -14.90
C ASP A 62 -5.08 -4.55 -13.71
N TYR A 63 -5.47 -3.32 -13.43
CA TYR A 63 -6.35 -2.99 -12.30
C TYR A 63 -7.83 -3.28 -12.61
N ALA A 64 -8.16 -3.74 -13.82
CA ALA A 64 -9.45 -4.33 -14.14
C ALA A 64 -9.49 -5.84 -13.83
N ASP A 65 -8.33 -6.51 -13.79
CA ASP A 65 -8.23 -7.94 -13.52
C ASP A 65 -8.57 -8.29 -12.05
N ARG A 66 -9.36 -9.36 -11.87
CA ARG A 66 -9.84 -9.78 -10.54
C ARG A 66 -8.72 -10.33 -9.67
N THR A 67 -7.78 -11.09 -10.23
CA THR A 67 -6.63 -11.68 -9.52
C THR A 67 -5.71 -10.60 -8.98
N VAL A 68 -5.37 -9.60 -9.83
CA VAL A 68 -4.59 -8.43 -9.43
C VAL A 68 -5.29 -7.66 -8.31
N ARG A 69 -6.60 -7.39 -8.47
CA ARG A 69 -7.39 -6.70 -7.45
C ARG A 69 -7.41 -7.45 -6.13
N MET A 70 -7.62 -8.77 -6.14
CA MET A 70 -7.63 -9.58 -4.92
C MET A 70 -6.30 -9.51 -4.17
N ARG A 71 -5.19 -9.61 -4.90
CA ARG A 71 -3.84 -9.49 -4.34
C ARG A 71 -3.62 -8.13 -3.70
N LEU A 72 -3.80 -7.05 -4.46
CA LEU A 72 -3.53 -5.69 -4.00
C LEU A 72 -4.53 -5.21 -2.94
N SER A 73 -5.72 -5.83 -2.85
CA SER A 73 -6.72 -5.52 -1.83
C SER A 73 -6.25 -5.78 -0.40
N ARG A 74 -5.12 -6.49 -0.19
CA ARG A 74 -4.50 -6.63 1.15
C ARG A 74 -4.00 -5.30 1.70
N TYR A 75 -3.69 -4.34 0.83
CA TYR A 75 -3.25 -3.02 1.22
C TYR A 75 -4.41 -2.03 1.38
N LYS A 76 -4.27 -1.10 2.32
CA LYS A 76 -5.36 -0.18 2.71
C LYS A 76 -5.62 0.86 1.63
N GLY A 77 -4.59 1.38 0.97
CA GLY A 77 -4.73 2.33 -0.14
C GLY A 77 -5.46 1.70 -1.31
N HIS A 78 -4.95 0.58 -1.81
CA HIS A 78 -5.55 -0.17 -2.92
C HIS A 78 -6.98 -0.65 -2.61
N SER A 79 -7.25 -1.18 -1.42
CA SER A 79 -8.62 -1.57 -1.02
C SER A 79 -9.62 -0.40 -1.12
N LYS A 80 -9.21 0.81 -0.72
CA LYS A 80 -10.05 2.01 -0.86
C LYS A 80 -10.23 2.42 -2.32
N LEU A 81 -9.16 2.32 -3.12
CA LEU A 81 -9.18 2.62 -4.54
C LEU A 81 -10.16 1.70 -5.29
N PHE A 82 -10.09 0.40 -5.10
CA PHE A 82 -10.98 -0.57 -5.76
C PHE A 82 -12.45 -0.38 -5.35
N LYS A 83 -12.71 -0.15 -4.05
CA LYS A 83 -14.06 0.23 -3.60
C LYS A 83 -14.58 1.50 -4.29
N ALA A 84 -13.70 2.47 -4.55
CA ALA A 84 -14.07 3.68 -5.28
C ALA A 84 -14.33 3.40 -6.77
N PHE A 85 -13.57 2.51 -7.41
CA PHE A 85 -13.83 2.05 -8.78
C PHE A 85 -15.20 1.40 -8.89
N ASP A 86 -15.50 0.46 -7.99
CA ASP A 86 -16.75 -0.30 -8.01
C ASP A 86 -17.95 0.60 -7.69
N LYS A 87 -17.81 1.52 -6.72
CA LYS A 87 -18.85 2.50 -6.37
C LYS A 87 -19.16 3.46 -7.51
N LEU A 88 -18.16 3.83 -8.32
CA LEU A 88 -18.34 4.72 -9.46
C LEU A 88 -18.73 3.96 -10.74
N GLY A 89 -18.64 2.62 -10.74
CA GLY A 89 -18.92 1.78 -11.89
C GLY A 89 -17.97 2.07 -13.06
N LEU A 90 -16.68 2.33 -12.78
CA LEU A 90 -15.71 2.63 -13.83
C LEU A 90 -15.46 1.42 -14.72
N SER A 91 -15.43 1.63 -16.03
CA SER A 91 -15.03 0.62 -17.00
C SER A 91 -13.53 0.33 -16.95
N ALA A 92 -13.10 -0.84 -17.45
CA ALA A 92 -11.69 -1.20 -17.56
C ALA A 92 -10.86 -0.13 -18.31
N HIS A 93 -11.41 0.43 -19.39
CA HIS A 93 -10.76 1.50 -20.15
C HIS A 93 -10.58 2.78 -19.32
N GLU A 94 -11.58 3.16 -18.53
CA GLU A 94 -11.49 4.34 -17.66
C GLU A 94 -10.49 4.12 -16.53
N ILE A 95 -10.42 2.91 -15.98
CA ILE A 95 -9.42 2.53 -14.97
C ILE A 95 -8.01 2.65 -15.57
N ASN A 96 -7.77 2.02 -16.71
CA ASN A 96 -6.47 2.04 -17.38
C ASN A 96 -6.05 3.47 -17.78
N SER A 97 -7.00 4.36 -18.07
CA SER A 97 -6.69 5.78 -18.34
C SER A 97 -6.18 6.59 -17.13
N VAL A 98 -6.42 6.10 -15.90
CA VAL A 98 -6.02 6.78 -14.66
C VAL A 98 -4.82 6.09 -14.00
N VAL A 99 -4.71 4.78 -14.20
CA VAL A 99 -3.69 3.92 -13.59
C VAL A 99 -2.42 3.99 -14.45
N THR A 100 -1.58 4.98 -14.16
CA THR A 100 -0.34 5.28 -14.91
C THR A 100 0.91 5.33 -14.03
N TRP A 101 0.89 4.65 -12.88
CA TRP A 101 2.01 4.60 -11.94
C TRP A 101 2.82 3.31 -12.07
N HIS A 102 3.89 3.19 -11.29
CA HIS A 102 4.80 2.06 -11.34
C HIS A 102 4.09 0.72 -11.16
N GLY A 103 4.52 -0.30 -11.90
CA GLY A 103 3.99 -1.67 -11.87
C GLY A 103 2.68 -1.88 -12.62
N THR A 104 2.13 -0.85 -13.24
CA THR A 104 0.85 -0.92 -13.95
C THR A 104 1.04 -1.27 -15.42
N ARG A 105 -0.05 -1.73 -16.06
CA ARG A 105 -0.07 -2.01 -17.51
C ARG A 105 0.40 -0.82 -18.36
N SER A 106 0.02 0.40 -18.00
CA SER A 106 0.40 1.62 -18.74
C SER A 106 1.91 1.86 -18.76
N GLU A 107 2.60 1.64 -17.64
CA GLU A 107 4.05 1.81 -17.56
C GLU A 107 4.79 0.77 -18.42
N LEU A 108 4.30 -0.47 -18.44
CA LEU A 108 4.86 -1.50 -19.30
C LEU A 108 4.67 -1.12 -20.78
N GLU A 109 3.47 -0.69 -21.18
CA GLU A 109 3.18 -0.28 -22.57
C GLU A 109 4.07 0.91 -23.00
N ASP A 110 4.30 1.88 -22.12
CA ASP A 110 5.21 3.01 -22.37
C ASP A 110 6.66 2.55 -22.53
N TRP A 111 7.12 1.62 -21.67
CA TRP A 111 8.47 1.04 -21.77
C TRP A 111 8.64 0.23 -23.06
N GLU A 112 7.64 -0.55 -23.48
CA GLU A 112 7.68 -1.32 -24.74
C GLU A 112 7.72 -0.39 -25.96
N ALA A 113 6.95 0.70 -25.92
CA ALA A 113 6.95 1.71 -26.97
C ALA A 113 8.31 2.42 -27.10
N GLU A 114 8.97 2.75 -25.98
CA GLU A 114 10.27 3.42 -25.95
C GLU A 114 11.44 2.47 -26.30
N SER A 115 11.41 1.25 -25.75
CA SER A 115 12.49 0.26 -25.93
C SER A 115 12.42 -0.51 -27.24
N GLY A 116 11.25 -0.53 -27.89
CA GLY A 116 10.98 -1.34 -29.08
C GLY A 116 11.04 -2.86 -28.82
N SER A 117 10.99 -3.27 -27.56
CA SER A 117 11.06 -4.65 -27.11
C SER A 117 9.75 -5.04 -26.41
N VAL A 118 9.32 -6.29 -26.59
CA VAL A 118 8.14 -6.83 -25.89
C VAL A 118 8.63 -7.60 -24.67
N ARG A 119 8.09 -7.29 -23.49
CA ARG A 119 8.37 -8.07 -22.28
C ARG A 119 7.25 -9.09 -22.10
N GLY A 120 7.58 -10.28 -21.59
CA GLY A 120 6.56 -11.25 -21.21
C GLY A 120 5.72 -10.66 -20.08
N ARG A 121 4.42 -10.48 -20.30
CA ARG A 121 3.45 -10.18 -19.23
C ARG A 121 3.43 -11.38 -18.27
N ASP A 122 3.35 -11.11 -16.96
CA ASP A 122 3.25 -12.19 -15.98
C ASP A 122 1.97 -13.00 -16.23
N PRO A 123 2.06 -14.32 -16.52
CA PRO A 123 0.91 -15.15 -16.85
C PRO A 123 -0.06 -15.36 -15.68
N SER A 124 0.27 -14.92 -14.46
CA SER A 124 -0.69 -14.84 -13.35
C SER A 124 -1.68 -13.67 -13.47
N VAL A 125 -1.42 -12.73 -14.39
CA VAL A 125 -2.36 -11.75 -14.91
C VAL A 125 -2.85 -12.29 -16.25
N SER A 126 -3.82 -13.19 -16.16
CA SER A 126 -4.49 -13.81 -17.29
C SER A 126 -5.07 -12.74 -18.24
N ASP A 127 -4.55 -12.65 -19.46
CA ASP A 127 -5.31 -12.18 -20.64
C ASP A 127 -6.26 -13.30 -21.12
N ASP A 128 -6.91 -14.01 -20.18
CA ASP A 128 -7.91 -15.04 -20.50
C ASP A 128 -9.22 -14.31 -20.82
N ASP A 129 -9.30 -13.77 -22.04
CA ASP A 129 -10.54 -13.76 -22.80
C ASP A 129 -10.91 -15.22 -23.12
N ASP A 130 -11.27 -15.99 -22.10
CA ASP A 130 -12.06 -17.21 -22.26
C ASP A 130 -13.36 -16.98 -21.50
N ASP A 131 -14.41 -16.71 -22.30
CA ASP A 131 -15.82 -16.90 -21.95
C ASP A 131 -16.04 -18.38 -21.56
N GLU A 132 -15.45 -18.84 -20.46
CA GLU A 132 -15.87 -20.06 -19.79
C GLU A 132 -17.07 -19.67 -18.93
N ASP A 133 -18.24 -20.00 -19.49
CA ASP A 133 -19.53 -20.19 -18.84
C ASP A 133 -19.36 -20.81 -17.44
N TYR A 134 -19.10 -19.97 -16.43
CA TYR A 134 -19.26 -20.32 -15.04
C TYR A 134 -20.76 -20.41 -14.78
N HIS A 135 -21.32 -21.55 -15.19
CA HIS A 135 -22.63 -22.01 -14.81
C HIS A 135 -22.68 -21.97 -13.29
N TYR A 136 -23.41 -20.98 -12.76
CA TYR A 136 -23.75 -20.88 -11.35
C TYR A 136 -24.39 -22.22 -10.98
N GLY A 137 -23.68 -23.03 -10.20
CA GLY A 137 -24.16 -24.32 -9.74
C GLY A 137 -25.44 -24.10 -8.95
N GLU A 138 -26.57 -24.28 -9.63
CA GLU A 138 -27.88 -24.52 -9.06
C GLU A 138 -27.77 -25.81 -8.25
N VAL A 139 -27.46 -25.69 -6.97
CA VAL A 139 -27.64 -26.76 -5.99
C VAL A 139 -28.89 -26.43 -5.20
N MET A 140 -30.00 -26.84 -5.81
CA MET A 140 -31.12 -27.53 -5.17
C MET A 140 -31.56 -27.01 -3.80
N ASP A 141 -32.66 -26.27 -3.84
CA ASP A 141 -33.73 -26.32 -2.85
C ASP A 141 -34.12 -27.79 -2.58
N SER A 142 -33.68 -28.33 -1.46
CA SER A 142 -34.23 -29.54 -0.87
C SER A 142 -34.51 -29.27 0.60
N ASN A 143 -35.75 -28.85 0.81
CA ASN A 143 -36.51 -28.92 2.05
C ASN A 143 -36.35 -30.30 2.73
N GLU A 144 -35.65 -30.36 3.86
CA GLU A 144 -35.86 -31.38 4.90
C GLU A 144 -35.92 -30.64 6.25
N GLU A 145 -37.16 -30.45 6.71
CA GLU A 145 -37.52 -30.23 8.11
C GLU A 145 -37.15 -31.50 8.89
N GLU A 146 -36.47 -31.38 10.03
CA GLU A 146 -36.76 -32.19 11.24
C GLU A 146 -36.36 -31.39 12.49
N ASP A 147 -37.20 -31.58 13.50
CA ASP A 147 -37.48 -30.73 14.66
C ASP A 147 -36.56 -30.96 15.87
N ASP A 148 -36.65 -30.00 16.79
CA ASP A 148 -36.60 -30.08 18.27
C ASP A 148 -35.44 -30.82 18.96
N ASP A 149 -34.70 -30.07 19.80
CA ASP A 149 -34.76 -30.29 21.25
C ASP A 149 -34.25 -29.05 22.01
N ASP A 150 -35.12 -28.57 22.89
CA ASP A 150 -34.92 -27.58 23.94
C ASP A 150 -33.72 -27.92 24.85
N ASP A 151 -32.97 -26.91 25.29
CA ASP A 151 -32.72 -26.76 26.73
C ASP A 151 -32.42 -25.29 27.07
N ASP A 152 -33.39 -24.68 27.75
CA ASP A 152 -33.29 -23.44 28.51
C ASP A 152 -32.23 -23.59 29.62
N GLU A 153 -31.42 -22.57 29.85
CA GLU A 153 -31.10 -22.16 31.22
C GLU A 153 -30.64 -20.69 31.19
N GLU A 154 -31.61 -19.81 31.46
CA GLU A 154 -31.37 -18.47 31.99
C GLU A 154 -30.74 -18.58 33.38
N GLU A 155 -29.67 -17.83 33.66
CA GLU A 155 -29.59 -17.14 34.95
C GLU A 155 -29.05 -15.73 34.73
N GLU A 156 -29.90 -14.81 35.15
CA GLU A 156 -29.77 -13.36 35.14
C GLU A 156 -29.25 -12.90 36.52
N GLU A 157 -28.71 -11.67 36.57
CA GLU A 157 -28.78 -10.75 37.72
C GLU A 157 -27.80 -11.04 38.90
N GLU A 158 -27.08 -10.12 39.55
CA GLU A 158 -27.21 -8.67 39.77
C GLU A 158 -25.97 -8.16 40.58
N GLU A 159 -25.71 -6.84 40.50
CA GLU A 159 -25.28 -5.94 41.61
C GLU A 159 -23.94 -6.17 42.34
N GLU A 160 -23.32 -5.22 43.03
CA GLU A 160 -23.12 -3.77 42.94
C GLU A 160 -22.00 -3.49 43.97
N ASN A 161 -21.30 -2.36 43.84
CA ASN A 161 -20.55 -1.67 44.90
C ASN A 161 -19.40 -2.39 45.65
N ASN A 162 -18.19 -1.85 45.49
CA ASN A 162 -17.64 -1.12 46.65
C ASN A 162 -16.72 0.03 46.25
N ARG A 163 -17.09 1.22 46.72
CA ARG A 163 -16.23 2.40 46.85
C ARG A 163 -15.32 2.14 48.05
N ASP A 164 -14.02 2.39 47.95
CA ASP A 164 -13.30 2.88 49.12
C ASP A 164 -12.26 3.94 48.72
N ALA A 165 -12.38 5.07 49.39
CA ALA A 165 -11.50 6.20 49.35
C ALA A 165 -10.98 6.40 50.78
N GLY A 166 -9.66 6.35 50.97
CA GLY A 166 -8.98 6.74 52.20
C GLY A 166 -7.47 6.73 51.96
N VAL A 167 -6.83 7.85 51.61
CA VAL A 167 -6.33 8.90 52.53
C VAL A 167 -5.51 8.32 53.68
N VAL A 168 -4.18 8.40 53.55
CA VAL A 168 -3.16 8.75 54.59
C VAL A 168 -1.80 8.77 53.87
N ALA A 169 -0.78 9.57 54.16
CA ALA A 169 -0.62 10.83 54.86
C ALA A 169 0.78 11.34 54.44
N ALA A 170 0.94 12.66 54.38
CA ALA A 170 2.20 13.35 54.11
C ALA A 170 3.26 13.09 55.20
N ILE A 171 4.54 13.00 54.79
CA ILE A 171 5.80 13.38 55.48
C ILE A 171 6.97 12.70 54.72
N GLY A 172 8.08 13.32 54.36
CA GLY A 172 8.62 14.65 54.61
C GLY A 172 9.94 14.82 53.83
N ASP A 173 10.46 16.05 53.87
CA ASP A 173 11.75 16.53 53.36
C ASP A 173 12.91 15.53 53.40
N LEU A 174 13.80 15.57 52.40
CA LEU A 174 15.18 16.04 52.63
C LEU A 174 15.93 16.29 51.31
N ALA A 175 16.42 17.52 51.15
CA ALA A 175 17.44 17.88 50.19
C ALA A 175 18.75 17.13 50.45
N THR A 176 19.42 16.66 49.38
CA THR A 176 20.88 16.61 49.33
C THR A 176 21.34 16.87 47.89
N GLN A 177 22.02 17.99 47.70
CA GLN A 177 22.97 18.19 46.62
C GLN A 177 24.17 17.27 46.87
N ALA A 178 24.68 16.64 45.82
CA ALA A 178 26.06 16.18 45.77
C ALA A 178 26.55 16.32 44.33
N ASP A 179 27.45 17.28 44.16
CA ASP A 179 28.39 17.38 43.06
C ASP A 179 29.16 16.08 42.87
N VAL A 180 29.31 15.64 41.62
CA VAL A 180 30.51 14.91 41.19
C VAL A 180 30.83 15.28 39.74
N ASP A 181 31.94 16.00 39.65
CA ASP A 181 32.83 16.17 38.52
C ASP A 181 33.11 14.83 37.81
N ASN A 182 33.03 14.82 36.48
CA ASN A 182 33.84 13.91 35.68
C ASN A 182 34.23 14.60 34.36
N THR A 183 35.36 15.30 34.46
CA THR A 183 36.25 15.57 33.34
C THR A 183 36.85 14.25 32.86
N ASP A 184 36.64 13.84 31.61
CA ASP A 184 37.74 13.24 30.84
C ASP A 184 37.58 13.39 29.32
N HIS A 185 38.76 13.53 28.75
CA HIS A 185 39.24 13.93 27.47
C HIS A 185 38.84 13.00 26.30
N HIS A 186 38.61 13.56 25.11
CA HIS A 186 39.65 13.64 24.07
C HIS A 186 39.07 14.12 22.74
N ALA A 187 39.70 15.17 22.21
CA ALA A 187 39.39 15.77 20.93
C ALA A 187 40.52 15.48 19.92
N LEU A 188 40.08 15.17 18.69
CA LEU A 188 40.75 15.34 17.37
C LEU A 188 41.85 14.34 16.96
N PRO A 189 42.24 14.21 15.66
CA PRO A 189 41.81 14.95 14.46
C PRO A 189 41.58 14.12 13.16
N GLY A 190 40.76 14.67 12.24
CA GLY A 190 41.16 14.92 10.84
C GLY A 190 41.18 13.78 9.82
N PHE A 191 40.19 13.78 8.91
CA PHE A 191 40.39 13.44 7.50
C PHE A 191 39.45 14.27 6.60
N PRO A 192 39.97 15.21 5.78
CA PRO A 192 39.20 15.79 4.70
C PRO A 192 39.25 14.88 3.46
N VAL A 193 38.08 14.45 2.97
CA VAL A 193 37.96 13.73 1.70
C VAL A 193 38.04 14.74 0.57
N ASN A 194 39.17 14.73 -0.13
CA ASN A 194 39.46 15.59 -1.27
C ASN A 194 39.03 14.88 -2.56
N TYR A 195 37.86 15.20 -3.12
CA TYR A 195 37.50 14.81 -4.48
C TYR A 195 37.94 15.90 -5.45
N GLY A 196 39.21 15.81 -5.85
CA GLY A 196 39.83 16.66 -6.85
C GLY A 196 40.46 15.84 -7.96
N ASN A 197 39.69 15.67 -9.04
CA ASN A 197 40.13 15.79 -10.44
C ASN A 197 41.05 14.74 -11.11
N ARG A 198 40.57 14.36 -12.31
CA ARG A 198 41.27 14.00 -13.57
C ARG A 198 41.46 12.51 -13.89
N VAL A 199 40.57 12.03 -14.74
CA VAL A 199 40.90 11.08 -15.81
C VAL A 199 40.63 11.76 -17.14
N PRO A 200 41.62 11.92 -18.03
CA PRO A 200 41.35 11.99 -19.46
C PRO A 200 42.03 10.81 -20.13
N MET A 201 41.24 9.79 -20.46
CA MET A 201 41.63 8.75 -21.41
C MET A 201 41.13 9.14 -22.80
N MET A 202 41.93 8.80 -23.80
CA MET A 202 41.66 8.76 -25.24
C MET A 202 41.95 10.05 -26.04
N ARG A 203 43.15 10.05 -26.64
CA ARG A 203 43.48 10.81 -27.84
C ARG A 203 43.74 9.83 -28.98
N ASN A 204 43.00 10.01 -30.06
CA ASN A 204 43.18 9.41 -31.38
C ASN A 204 44.49 9.86 -32.05
N GLY A 205 45.03 9.03 -32.96
CA GLY A 205 45.99 9.41 -34.00
C GLY A 205 46.96 8.26 -34.34
N PHE A 206 46.78 7.53 -35.44
CA PHE A 206 47.36 7.78 -36.78
C PHE A 206 48.89 7.92 -36.81
N HIS A 207 49.60 6.82 -37.11
CA HIS A 207 50.45 6.61 -38.31
C HIS A 207 51.03 5.19 -38.29
#